data_AF-B0T784-F1
#
_entry.id   AF-B0T784-F1
#
_cell.length_a   1.000
_cell.length_b   1.000
_cell.length_c   1.000
_cell.angle_alpha   90.00
_cell.angle_beta   90.00
_cell.angle_gamma   90.00
#
_symmetry.space_group_name_H-M   'P 1'
#
loop_
_entity.id
_entity.type
_entity.pdbx_description
1 polymer ?
#
loop_
_entity_poly.entity_id
_entity_poly.type
_entity_poly.pdbx_seq_one_letter_code
_entity_poly.pdbx_strand_id
1 'polypeptide(L)'
;MTEETSPKRLPIRWLTLAEIVGVAALAITGLSFWDTHRERVRDDRDRAAAASQRQAEARAAALKQTFVMIGAREDDGAKVRLTSVNDGQVIQTQTVWFPVEIRSDSVETTGNPRLEAGWIESGLRKHAGKARTGRVPVGVLTVFLEDGQTKTDRAVYQLGYSIHPRTLRADKVELEGLSVARRNVSGDLQAAAGNLWSAR
;
A
#
# COMPACT_ATOMS: atom_id res chain seq x y z
N MET A 1 -71.45 55.12 16.35
CA MET A 1 -71.02 54.68 17.69
C MET A 1 -69.66 54.04 17.53
N THR A 2 -68.60 54.75 17.94
CA THR A 2 -67.21 54.28 17.88
C THR A 2 -66.74 54.09 19.32
N GLU A 3 -66.58 52.84 19.75
CA GLU A 3 -65.90 52.51 20.99
C GLU A 3 -64.38 52.57 20.76
N GLU A 4 -63.71 53.53 21.40
CA GLU A 4 -62.26 53.50 21.56
C GLU A 4 -61.91 52.58 22.74
N THR A 5 -61.27 51.46 22.46
CA THR A 5 -60.61 50.63 23.48
C THR A 5 -59.35 51.31 23.99
N SER A 6 -59.38 51.76 25.26
CA SER A 6 -58.22 52.34 25.95
C SER A 6 -57.22 51.24 26.36
N PRO A 7 -55.92 51.35 26.04
CA PRO A 7 -54.93 50.32 26.40
C PRO A 7 -54.62 50.37 27.91
N LYS A 8 -54.85 49.26 28.62
CA LYS A 8 -54.45 49.09 30.03
C LYS A 8 -52.93 49.18 30.16
N ARG A 9 -52.44 50.26 30.79
CA ARG A 9 -51.03 50.46 31.11
C ARG A 9 -50.65 49.60 32.32
N LEU A 10 -49.77 48.63 32.13
CA LEU A 10 -49.17 47.86 33.21
C LEU A 10 -48.24 48.77 34.04
N PRO A 11 -48.19 48.62 35.38
CA PRO A 11 -47.25 49.38 36.21
C PRO A 11 -45.82 49.00 35.83
N ILE A 12 -45.00 50.00 35.50
CA ILE A 12 -43.65 49.89 34.91
C ILE A 12 -42.73 48.93 35.70
N ARG A 13 -42.91 48.82 37.02
CA ARG A 13 -42.14 47.92 37.91
C ARG A 13 -42.36 46.41 37.66
N TRP A 14 -43.51 46.02 37.12
CA TRP A 14 -43.76 44.64 36.73
C TRP A 14 -43.11 44.28 35.40
N LEU A 15 -42.95 45.28 34.53
CA LEU A 15 -42.27 45.13 33.24
C LEU A 15 -40.79 44.81 33.46
N THR A 16 -40.13 45.49 34.40
CA THR A 16 -38.70 45.27 34.72
C THR A 16 -38.45 43.88 35.33
N LEU A 17 -39.38 43.35 36.12
CA LEU A 17 -39.23 42.01 36.72
C LEU A 17 -39.40 40.90 35.67
N ALA A 18 -40.40 41.05 34.79
CA ALA A 18 -40.64 40.11 33.70
C ALA A 18 -39.45 40.09 32.70
N GLU A 19 -38.83 41.25 32.45
CA GLU A 19 -37.66 41.36 31.60
C GLU A 19 -36.44 40.61 32.17
N ILE A 20 -36.17 40.75 33.48
CA ILE A 20 -35.08 40.01 34.14
C ILE A 20 -35.29 38.49 34.04
N VAL A 21 -36.52 38.02 34.27
CA VAL A 21 -36.87 36.60 34.15
C VAL A 21 -36.71 36.11 32.70
N GLY A 22 -37.11 36.92 31.72
CA GLY A 22 -36.93 36.61 30.29
C GLY A 22 -35.45 36.48 29.90
N VAL A 23 -34.60 37.40 30.36
CA VAL A 23 -33.15 37.35 30.14
C VAL A 23 -32.53 36.12 30.81
N ALA A 24 -32.94 35.79 32.03
CA ALA A 24 -32.47 34.60 32.74
C ALA A 24 -32.85 33.30 32.00
N ALA A 25 -34.09 33.20 31.51
CA ALA A 25 -34.54 32.05 30.72
C ALA A 25 -33.77 31.92 29.39
N LEU A 26 -33.48 33.04 28.72
CA LEU A 26 -32.67 33.07 27.51
C LEU A 26 -31.23 32.59 27.78
N ALA A 27 -30.63 33.03 28.89
CA ALA A 27 -29.29 32.62 29.29
C ALA A 27 -29.21 31.11 29.57
N ILE A 28 -30.20 30.56 30.30
CA ILE A 28 -30.28 29.11 30.57
C ILE A 28 -30.44 28.32 29.27
N THR A 29 -31.30 28.79 28.36
CA THR A 29 -31.53 28.15 27.05
C THR A 29 -30.25 28.17 26.20
N GLY A 30 -29.55 29.30 26.17
CA GLY A 30 -28.27 29.45 25.45
C GLY A 30 -27.18 28.54 26.01
N LEU A 31 -27.08 28.41 27.33
CA LEU A 31 -26.16 27.50 28.00
C LEU A 31 -26.47 26.03 27.67
N SER A 32 -27.74 25.63 27.73
CA SER A 32 -28.16 24.26 27.42
C SER A 32 -27.95 23.90 25.94
N PHE A 33 -28.22 24.85 25.02
CA PHE A 33 -27.92 24.71 23.61
C PHE A 33 -26.41 24.57 23.36
N TRP A 34 -25.58 25.38 24.03
CA TRP A 34 -24.13 25.33 23.89
C TRP A 34 -23.55 23.99 24.37
N ASP A 35 -24.05 23.47 25.49
CA ASP A 35 -23.63 22.19 26.04
C ASP A 35 -23.98 21.03 25.08
N THR A 36 -25.22 21.04 24.58
CA THR A 36 -25.69 20.07 23.57
C THR A 36 -24.86 20.15 22.28
N HIS A 37 -24.52 21.36 21.83
CA HIS A 37 -23.71 21.56 20.63
C HIS A 37 -22.29 21.03 20.81
N ARG A 38 -21.67 21.27 21.97
CA ARG A 38 -20.33 20.74 22.28
C ARG A 38 -20.32 19.22 22.37
N GLU A 39 -21.35 18.63 22.95
CA GLU A 39 -21.48 17.17 23.04
C GLU A 39 -21.59 16.54 21.64
N ARG A 40 -22.42 17.12 20.75
CA ARG A 40 -22.51 16.66 19.36
C ARG A 40 -21.17 16.75 18.61
N VAL A 41 -20.44 17.85 18.76
CA VAL A 41 -19.15 18.02 18.09
C VAL A 41 -18.10 17.02 18.62
N ARG A 42 -18.14 16.68 19.91
CA ARG A 42 -17.29 15.62 20.48
C ARG A 42 -17.65 14.25 19.91
N ASP A 43 -18.93 13.90 19.94
CA ASP A 43 -19.42 12.62 19.45
C ASP A 43 -19.17 12.45 17.93
N ASP A 44 -19.31 13.51 17.14
CA ASP A 44 -18.95 13.49 15.71
C ASP A 44 -17.44 13.28 15.49
N ARG A 45 -16.58 13.88 16.33
CA ARG A 45 -15.12 13.68 16.27
C ARG A 45 -14.73 12.26 16.68
N ASP A 46 -15.34 11.73 17.72
CA ASP A 46 -15.07 10.36 18.20
C ASP A 46 -15.56 9.33 17.18
N ARG A 47 -16.73 9.54 16.58
CA ARG A 47 -17.22 8.72 15.46
C ARG A 47 -16.31 8.78 14.24
N ALA A 48 -15.80 9.96 13.88
CA ALA A 48 -14.85 10.12 12.77
C ALA A 48 -13.49 9.45 13.07
N ALA A 49 -13.00 9.54 14.30
CA ALA A 49 -11.77 8.86 14.74
C ALA A 49 -11.95 7.33 14.76
N ALA A 50 -13.07 6.82 15.27
CA ALA A 50 -13.37 5.39 15.25
C ALA A 50 -13.53 4.86 13.81
N ALA A 51 -14.16 5.63 12.91
CA ALA A 51 -14.29 5.25 11.51
C ALA A 51 -12.95 5.23 10.78
N SER A 52 -12.08 6.22 11.01
CA SER A 52 -10.75 6.26 10.40
C SER A 52 -9.86 5.13 10.91
N GLN A 53 -9.96 4.80 12.20
CA GLN A 53 -9.22 3.70 12.81
C GLN A 53 -9.68 2.33 12.26
N ARG A 54 -10.99 2.09 12.15
CA ARG A 54 -11.53 0.88 11.50
C ARG A 54 -11.09 0.76 10.03
N GLN A 55 -11.06 1.86 9.29
CA GLN A 55 -10.55 1.87 7.92
C GLN A 55 -9.05 1.56 7.86
N ALA A 56 -8.25 2.10 8.78
CA ALA A 56 -6.82 1.81 8.88
C ALA A 56 -6.58 0.34 9.21
N GLU A 57 -7.34 -0.22 10.15
CA GLU A 57 -7.29 -1.64 10.53
C GLU A 57 -7.72 -2.55 9.37
N ALA A 58 -8.80 -2.22 8.65
CA ALA A 58 -9.23 -2.96 7.48
C ALA A 58 -8.20 -2.92 6.34
N ARG A 59 -7.57 -1.76 6.13
CA ARG A 59 -6.47 -1.61 5.15
C ARG A 59 -5.24 -2.42 5.59
N ALA A 60 -4.87 -2.37 6.86
CA ALA A 60 -3.77 -3.17 7.40
C ALA A 60 -4.06 -4.68 7.27
N ALA A 61 -5.30 -5.12 7.52
CA ALA A 61 -5.71 -6.51 7.34
C ALA A 61 -5.66 -6.93 5.86
N ALA A 62 -6.12 -6.09 4.93
CA ALA A 62 -6.05 -6.36 3.50
C ALA A 62 -4.59 -6.41 2.98
N LEU A 63 -3.72 -5.55 3.51
CA LEU A 63 -2.29 -5.56 3.20
C LEU A 63 -1.60 -6.82 3.75
N LYS A 64 -1.95 -7.26 4.96
CA LYS A 64 -1.49 -8.55 5.51
C LYS A 64 -1.87 -9.71 4.60
N GLN A 65 -3.09 -9.74 4.07
CA GLN A 65 -3.51 -10.82 3.16
C GLN A 65 -2.80 -10.82 1.80
N THR A 66 -2.16 -9.72 1.42
CA THR A 66 -1.49 -9.59 0.12
C THR A 66 -0.01 -9.89 0.27
N PHE A 67 0.45 -10.99 -0.31
CA PHE A 67 1.88 -11.28 -0.38
C PHE A 67 2.56 -10.33 -1.39
N VAL A 68 3.57 -9.61 -0.94
CA VAL A 68 4.39 -8.71 -1.77
C VAL A 68 5.83 -8.84 -1.34
N MET A 69 6.74 -8.89 -2.31
CA MET A 69 8.17 -8.95 -2.04
C MET A 69 8.88 -7.64 -2.36
N ILE A 70 9.95 -7.40 -1.61
CA ILE A 70 10.98 -6.41 -1.92
C ILE A 70 12.31 -7.11 -2.15
N GLY A 71 13.18 -6.43 -2.90
CA GLY A 71 14.53 -6.90 -3.19
C GLY A 71 15.57 -5.95 -2.62
N ALA A 72 16.48 -6.46 -1.80
CA ALA A 72 17.65 -5.73 -1.31
C ALA A 72 18.90 -6.14 -2.09
N ARG A 73 19.62 -5.17 -2.65
CA ARG A 73 20.89 -5.39 -3.37
C ARG A 73 21.96 -5.92 -2.40
N GLU A 74 22.69 -6.94 -2.83
CA GLU A 74 23.79 -7.56 -2.08
C GLU A 74 24.98 -7.84 -2.98
N ASP A 75 26.13 -8.14 -2.37
CA ASP A 75 27.37 -8.54 -3.07
C ASP A 75 27.70 -7.60 -4.24
N ASP A 76 27.57 -6.28 -4.02
CA ASP A 76 27.76 -5.26 -5.05
C ASP A 76 26.95 -5.52 -6.34
N GLY A 77 25.68 -5.90 -6.16
CA GLY A 77 24.76 -6.16 -7.29
C GLY A 77 24.90 -7.56 -7.88
N ALA A 78 25.75 -8.43 -7.35
CA ALA A 78 25.77 -9.82 -7.81
C ALA A 78 24.48 -10.56 -7.43
N LYS A 79 23.80 -10.13 -6.35
CA LYS A 79 22.56 -10.73 -5.87
C LYS A 79 21.55 -9.68 -5.42
N VAL A 80 20.28 -10.07 -5.44
CA VAL A 80 19.18 -9.37 -4.77
C VAL A 80 18.53 -10.36 -3.81
N ARG A 81 18.63 -10.10 -2.51
CA ARG A 81 17.91 -10.87 -1.49
C ARG A 81 16.45 -10.50 -1.52
N LEU A 82 15.58 -11.52 -1.49
CA LEU A 82 14.14 -11.34 -1.51
C LEU A 82 13.55 -11.52 -0.13
N THR A 83 12.70 -10.60 0.29
CA THR A 83 11.95 -10.70 1.55
C THR A 83 10.50 -10.32 1.32
N SER A 84 9.59 -10.83 2.15
CA SER A 84 8.23 -10.29 2.20
C SER A 84 8.25 -8.87 2.77
N VAL A 85 7.31 -8.04 2.32
CA VAL A 85 7.00 -6.75 2.94
C VAL A 85 6.36 -6.93 4.32
N ASN A 86 5.68 -8.05 4.54
CA ASN A 86 5.01 -8.36 5.80
C ASN A 86 5.85 -9.35 6.60
N ASP A 87 6.33 -8.95 7.77
CA ASP A 87 7.20 -9.79 8.63
C ASP A 87 6.52 -11.09 9.13
N GLY A 88 5.18 -11.14 9.11
CA GLY A 88 4.42 -12.35 9.42
C GLY A 88 4.41 -13.41 8.31
N GLN A 89 4.99 -13.11 7.15
CA GLN A 89 5.02 -13.99 5.98
C GLN A 89 6.44 -14.50 5.74
N VAL A 90 6.66 -15.79 6.00
CA VAL A 90 7.98 -16.40 5.88
C VAL A 90 8.07 -17.22 4.60
N ILE A 91 8.93 -16.79 3.67
CA ILE A 91 9.18 -17.50 2.41
C ILE A 91 9.83 -18.86 2.69
N GLN A 92 9.25 -19.92 2.15
CA GLN A 92 9.77 -21.29 2.28
C GLN A 92 10.55 -21.67 1.01
N THR A 93 9.88 -21.59 -0.13
CA THR A 93 10.43 -21.92 -1.44
C THR A 93 9.98 -20.92 -2.49
N GLN A 94 10.81 -20.78 -3.52
CA GLN A 94 10.46 -19.99 -4.69
C GLN A 94 10.89 -20.68 -5.96
N THR A 95 10.06 -20.57 -6.98
CA THR A 95 10.43 -20.93 -8.35
C THR A 95 10.37 -19.67 -9.20
N VAL A 96 11.45 -19.38 -9.90
CA VAL A 96 11.64 -18.18 -10.70
C VAL A 96 11.75 -18.55 -12.16
N TRP A 97 10.94 -17.91 -13.00
CA TRP A 97 11.00 -18.02 -14.45
C TRP A 97 11.42 -16.69 -15.06
N PHE A 98 12.21 -16.79 -16.10
CA PHE A 98 12.69 -15.66 -16.90
C PHE A 98 12.08 -15.73 -18.30
N PRO A 99 12.05 -14.62 -19.06
CA PRO A 99 11.73 -14.65 -20.48
C PRO A 99 12.63 -15.68 -21.18
N VAL A 100 12.06 -16.48 -22.08
CA VAL A 100 12.77 -17.62 -22.70
C VAL A 100 14.04 -17.19 -23.43
N GLU A 101 14.07 -15.96 -23.97
CA GLU A 101 15.23 -15.36 -24.62
C GLU A 101 16.38 -15.08 -23.63
N ILE A 102 16.05 -14.81 -22.37
CA ILE A 102 17.04 -14.59 -21.32
C ILE A 102 17.50 -15.93 -20.74
N ARG A 103 16.55 -16.79 -20.39
CA ARG A 103 16.79 -18.12 -19.83
C ARG A 103 15.53 -18.99 -19.99
N SER A 104 15.71 -20.22 -20.49
CA SER A 104 14.60 -21.13 -20.77
C SER A 104 14.20 -21.98 -19.57
N ASP A 105 15.12 -22.29 -18.66
CA ASP A 105 14.85 -23.06 -17.44
C ASP A 105 14.45 -22.17 -16.26
N SER A 106 13.72 -22.75 -15.32
CA SER A 106 13.39 -22.11 -14.05
C SER A 106 14.46 -22.34 -12.99
N VAL A 107 14.58 -21.41 -12.06
CA VAL A 107 15.46 -21.54 -10.90
C VAL A 107 14.63 -21.71 -9.63
N GLU A 108 14.96 -22.73 -8.83
CA GLU A 108 14.34 -22.94 -7.54
C GLU A 108 15.26 -22.49 -6.40
N THR A 109 14.69 -21.85 -5.38
CA THR A 109 15.40 -21.51 -4.15
C THR A 109 14.60 -22.02 -2.96
N THR A 110 15.30 -22.64 -2.00
CA THR A 110 14.72 -23.14 -0.74
C THR A 110 15.53 -22.55 0.42
N GLY A 111 14.86 -21.90 1.36
CA GLY A 111 15.49 -21.31 2.55
C GLY A 111 16.44 -20.11 2.32
N ASN A 112 16.72 -19.74 1.07
CA ASN A 112 17.52 -18.56 0.73
C ASN A 112 16.96 -17.86 -0.52
N PRO A 113 15.83 -17.14 -0.38
CA PRO A 113 15.12 -16.48 -1.46
C PRO A 113 15.95 -15.32 -2.03
N ARG A 114 16.36 -15.44 -3.31
CA ARG A 114 17.26 -14.47 -3.96
C ARG A 114 17.18 -14.56 -5.49
N LEU A 115 17.68 -13.50 -6.13
CA LEU A 115 17.97 -13.45 -7.56
C LEU A 115 19.47 -13.19 -7.75
N GLU A 116 20.11 -13.88 -8.70
CA GLU A 116 21.54 -13.70 -8.96
C GLU A 116 21.78 -13.18 -10.38
N ALA A 117 22.71 -12.23 -10.53
CA ALA A 117 23.10 -11.67 -11.83
C ALA A 117 23.55 -12.77 -12.79
N GLY A 118 24.33 -13.73 -12.30
CA GLY A 118 24.87 -14.84 -13.09
C GLY A 118 23.79 -15.72 -13.73
N TRP A 119 22.56 -15.73 -13.21
CA TRP A 119 21.46 -16.50 -13.80
C TRP A 119 20.96 -15.93 -15.12
N ILE A 120 21.11 -14.62 -15.33
CA ILE A 120 20.56 -13.89 -16.48
C ILE A 120 21.64 -13.20 -17.31
N GLU A 121 22.87 -13.12 -16.80
CA GLU A 121 23.96 -12.33 -17.39
C GLU A 121 24.21 -12.68 -18.86
N SER A 122 24.27 -13.99 -19.18
CA SER A 122 24.48 -14.45 -20.55
C SER A 122 23.33 -14.05 -21.50
N GLY A 123 22.09 -14.14 -21.03
CA GLY A 123 20.90 -13.76 -21.78
C GLY A 123 20.81 -12.25 -21.99
N LEU A 124 21.06 -11.48 -20.92
CA LEU A 124 21.07 -10.01 -20.99
C LEU A 124 22.15 -9.50 -21.94
N ARG A 125 23.37 -10.05 -21.92
CA ARG A 125 24.43 -9.63 -22.86
C ARG A 125 24.03 -9.82 -24.33
N LYS A 126 23.20 -10.82 -24.63
CA LYS A 126 22.72 -11.10 -25.99
C LYS A 126 21.50 -10.27 -26.37
N HIS A 127 20.57 -10.07 -25.44
CA HIS A 127 19.23 -9.55 -25.73
C HIS A 127 18.96 -8.15 -25.16
N ALA A 128 19.83 -7.57 -24.33
CA ALA A 128 19.69 -6.19 -23.84
C ALA A 128 20.02 -5.14 -24.92
N GLY A 129 20.64 -5.55 -26.04
CA GLY A 129 21.07 -4.63 -27.09
C GLY A 129 22.16 -3.68 -26.59
N LYS A 130 22.04 -2.39 -26.93
CA LYS A 130 23.01 -1.34 -26.52
C LYS A 130 22.71 -0.74 -25.14
N ALA A 131 21.61 -1.15 -24.49
CA ALA A 131 21.18 -0.57 -23.23
C ALA A 131 22.14 -0.95 -22.09
N ARG A 132 22.64 0.05 -21.37
CA ARG A 132 23.52 -0.14 -20.21
C ARG A 132 22.75 -0.29 -18.90
N THR A 133 21.48 0.03 -18.88
CA THR A 133 20.57 -0.19 -17.75
C THR A 133 19.22 -0.64 -18.29
N GLY A 134 18.45 -1.35 -17.48
CA GLY A 134 17.15 -1.83 -17.91
C GLY A 134 16.40 -2.58 -16.82
N ARG A 135 15.31 -3.23 -17.23
CA ARG A 135 14.48 -4.08 -16.38
C ARG A 135 14.16 -5.36 -17.11
N VAL A 136 14.28 -6.49 -16.43
CA VAL A 136 13.83 -7.79 -16.94
C VAL A 136 12.62 -8.26 -16.13
N PRO A 137 11.48 -8.58 -16.76
CA PRO A 137 10.35 -9.15 -16.05
C PRO A 137 10.68 -10.58 -15.63
N VAL A 138 10.40 -10.95 -14.39
CA VAL A 138 10.64 -12.28 -13.82
C VAL A 138 9.34 -12.78 -13.19
N GLY A 139 8.90 -13.97 -13.61
CA GLY A 139 7.76 -14.65 -13.01
C GLY A 139 8.21 -15.38 -11.76
N VAL A 140 7.49 -15.23 -10.65
CA VAL A 140 7.84 -15.86 -9.38
C VAL A 140 6.61 -16.55 -8.79
N LEU A 141 6.78 -17.83 -8.50
CA LEU A 141 5.92 -18.61 -7.63
C LEU A 141 6.58 -18.61 -6.25
N THR A 142 5.88 -18.14 -5.24
CA THR A 142 6.37 -18.15 -3.86
C THR A 142 5.46 -19.00 -2.99
N VAL A 143 6.03 -19.99 -2.31
CA VAL A 143 5.36 -20.70 -1.22
C VAL A 143 5.83 -20.07 0.09
N PHE A 144 4.89 -19.60 0.90
CA PHE A 144 5.18 -18.92 2.16
C PHE A 144 4.29 -19.42 3.28
N LEU A 145 4.74 -19.23 4.51
CA LEU A 145 3.98 -19.50 5.71
C LEU A 145 3.42 -18.19 6.26
N GLU A 146 2.14 -18.16 6.58
CA GLU A 146 1.47 -17.04 7.25
C GLU A 146 0.50 -17.63 8.29
N ASP A 147 0.61 -17.20 9.55
CA ASP A 147 -0.20 -17.70 10.66
C ASP A 147 -0.23 -19.25 10.76
N GLY A 148 0.91 -19.90 10.46
CA GLY A 148 1.05 -21.36 10.47
C GLY A 148 0.41 -22.07 9.27
N GLN A 149 -0.17 -21.34 8.31
CA GLN A 149 -0.76 -21.90 7.10
C GLN A 149 0.17 -21.68 5.90
N THR A 150 0.36 -22.75 5.11
CA THR A 150 1.07 -22.66 3.84
C THR A 150 0.20 -22.01 2.79
N LYS A 151 0.71 -20.94 2.19
CA LYS A 151 0.06 -20.17 1.12
C LYS A 151 0.98 -20.06 -0.08
N THR A 152 0.40 -19.65 -1.20
CA THR A 152 1.10 -19.52 -2.48
C THR A 152 0.75 -18.20 -3.14
N ASP A 153 1.77 -17.50 -3.62
CA ASP A 153 1.65 -16.30 -4.45
C ASP A 153 2.26 -16.53 -5.83
N ARG A 154 1.64 -15.91 -6.84
CA ARG A 154 2.07 -15.93 -8.24
C ARG A 154 2.08 -14.52 -8.77
N ALA A 155 3.26 -14.00 -9.05
CA ALA A 155 3.43 -12.62 -9.50
C ALA A 155 4.55 -12.49 -10.52
N VAL A 156 4.53 -11.41 -11.28
CA VAL A 156 5.64 -10.99 -12.15
C VAL A 156 6.22 -9.71 -11.58
N TYR A 157 7.53 -9.68 -11.42
CA TYR A 157 8.30 -8.55 -10.94
C TYR A 157 9.20 -8.01 -12.03
N GLN A 158 9.55 -6.73 -12.00
CA GLN A 158 10.62 -6.16 -12.79
C GLN A 158 11.91 -6.17 -11.96
N LEU A 159 12.91 -6.89 -12.44
CA LEU A 159 14.26 -6.88 -11.87
C LEU A 159 15.10 -5.82 -12.60
N GLY A 160 15.51 -4.79 -11.90
CA GLY A 160 16.40 -3.75 -12.43
C GLY A 160 17.82 -4.27 -12.59
N TYR A 161 18.48 -3.91 -13.69
CA TYR A 161 19.88 -4.25 -13.93
C TYR A 161 20.68 -3.10 -14.54
N SER A 162 21.99 -3.16 -14.36
CA SER A 162 23.01 -2.34 -15.01
C SER A 162 24.10 -3.22 -15.62
N ILE A 163 24.69 -2.78 -16.73
CA ILE A 163 25.72 -3.47 -17.50
C ILE A 163 26.95 -2.56 -17.56
N HIS A 164 28.00 -2.95 -16.84
CA HIS A 164 29.25 -2.20 -16.76
C HIS A 164 30.31 -2.81 -17.67
N PRO A 165 30.89 -2.02 -18.59
CA PRO A 165 31.96 -2.51 -19.45
C PRO A 165 33.20 -2.86 -18.61
N ARG A 166 33.90 -3.94 -18.98
CA ARG A 166 35.20 -4.28 -18.40
C ARG A 166 36.26 -4.35 -19.50
N THR A 167 37.44 -3.83 -19.22
CA THR A 167 38.52 -3.69 -20.21
C THR A 167 39.16 -5.02 -20.63
N LEU A 168 39.12 -6.04 -19.75
CA LEU A 168 39.80 -7.34 -19.96
C LEU A 168 38.88 -8.56 -19.70
N ARG A 169 37.59 -8.34 -19.44
CA ARG A 169 36.60 -9.39 -19.17
C ARG A 169 35.29 -9.02 -19.83
N ALA A 170 34.35 -9.97 -19.92
CA ALA A 170 33.00 -9.65 -20.36
C ALA A 170 32.32 -8.63 -19.42
N ASP A 171 31.41 -7.83 -19.98
CA ASP A 171 30.66 -6.79 -19.29
C ASP A 171 29.96 -7.34 -18.03
N LYS A 172 30.18 -6.72 -16.87
CA LYS A 172 29.58 -7.15 -15.59
C LYS A 172 28.11 -6.74 -15.57
N VAL A 173 27.23 -7.68 -15.28
CA VAL A 173 25.84 -7.37 -14.92
C VAL A 173 25.73 -7.19 -13.42
N GLU A 174 25.09 -6.11 -13.00
CA GLU A 174 24.72 -5.84 -11.62
C GLU A 174 23.20 -5.70 -11.51
N LEU A 175 22.65 -6.25 -10.44
CA LEU A 175 21.24 -6.16 -10.09
C LEU A 175 21.02 -4.98 -9.14
N GLU A 176 19.96 -4.23 -9.39
CA GLU A 176 19.67 -3.01 -8.63
C GLU A 176 18.57 -3.21 -7.59
N GLY A 177 17.50 -3.91 -7.97
CA GLY A 177 16.35 -4.10 -7.09
C GLY A 177 15.14 -4.65 -7.82
N LEU A 178 14.03 -4.75 -7.09
CA LEU A 178 12.81 -5.41 -7.54
C LEU A 178 11.61 -4.47 -7.42
N SER A 179 10.73 -4.46 -8.42
CA SER A 179 9.43 -3.82 -8.33
C SER A 179 8.32 -4.72 -8.87
N VAL A 180 7.10 -4.57 -8.35
CA VAL A 180 5.95 -5.38 -8.78
C VAL A 180 5.52 -4.95 -10.18
N ALA A 181 5.36 -5.89 -11.11
CA ALA A 181 4.81 -5.65 -12.44
C ALA A 181 3.34 -6.08 -12.53
N ARG A 182 3.04 -7.29 -12.06
CA ARG A 182 1.69 -7.88 -12.05
C ARG A 182 1.56 -8.85 -10.89
N ARG A 183 0.39 -8.88 -10.25
CA ARG A 183 0.07 -9.81 -9.15
C ARG A 183 -1.04 -10.77 -9.58
N ASN A 184 -1.22 -11.84 -8.80
CA ASN A 184 -2.28 -12.84 -8.99
C ASN A 184 -2.28 -13.40 -10.41
N VAL A 185 -1.09 -13.73 -10.93
CA VAL A 185 -0.93 -14.23 -12.29
C VAL A 185 -1.41 -15.67 -12.36
N SER A 186 -2.47 -15.88 -13.12
CA SER A 186 -2.97 -17.20 -13.50
C SER A 186 -2.23 -17.73 -14.73
N GLY A 187 -2.10 -19.06 -14.83
CA GLY A 187 -1.43 -19.71 -15.95
C GLY A 187 0.10 -19.66 -15.88
N ASP A 188 0.73 -19.68 -17.05
CA ASP A 188 2.19 -19.81 -17.21
C ASP A 188 2.92 -18.49 -16.86
N LEU A 189 3.76 -18.55 -15.83
CA LEU A 189 4.57 -17.43 -15.36
C LEU A 189 5.70 -17.07 -16.32
N GLN A 190 6.26 -18.04 -17.05
CA GLN A 190 7.29 -17.81 -18.04
C GLN A 190 6.71 -17.07 -19.24
N ALA A 191 5.56 -17.49 -19.74
CA ALA A 191 4.85 -16.80 -20.80
C ALA A 191 4.43 -15.37 -20.38
N ALA A 192 3.96 -15.20 -19.14
CA ALA A 192 3.61 -13.89 -18.61
C ALA A 192 4.82 -12.93 -18.54
N ALA A 193 5.99 -13.42 -18.12
CA ALA A 193 7.23 -12.65 -18.15
C ALA A 193 7.70 -12.35 -19.58
N GLY A 194 7.67 -13.36 -20.47
CA GLY A 194 8.01 -13.22 -21.89
C GLY A 194 7.18 -12.16 -22.60
N ASN A 195 5.85 -12.16 -22.40
CA ASN A 195 4.96 -11.17 -23.00
C ASN A 195 5.30 -9.72 -22.58
N LEU A 196 5.71 -9.51 -21.33
CA LEU A 196 6.18 -8.19 -20.88
C LEU A 196 7.54 -7.82 -21.49
N TRP A 197 8.40 -8.81 -21.73
CA TRP A 197 9.72 -8.60 -22.31
C TRP A 197 9.65 -8.26 -23.79
N SER A 198 8.75 -8.91 -24.55
CA SER A 198 8.55 -8.64 -25.97
C SER A 198 7.86 -7.30 -26.24
N ALA A 199 7.20 -6.71 -25.24
CA ALA A 199 6.48 -5.44 -25.36
C ALA A 199 7.33 -4.17 -25.16
N ARG A 200 8.65 -4.31 -24.98
CA ARG A 200 9.60 -3.20 -24.77
C ARG A 200 10.18 -2.66 -26.08
#